data_AF-A0A1G1LQB3-F1
#
_entry.id   AF-A0A1G1LQB3-F1
#
_cell.length_a   1.000
_cell.length_b   1.000
_cell.length_c   1.000
_cell.angle_alpha   90.00
_cell.angle_beta   90.00
_cell.angle_gamma   90.00
#
_symmetry.space_group_name_H-M   'P 1'
#
loop_
_entity.id
_entity.type
_entity.pdbx_description
1 polymer ?
#
loop_
_entity_poly.entity_id
_entity_poly.type
_entity_poly.pdbx_seq_one_letter_code
_entity_poly.pdbx_strand_id
1 'polypeptide(L)' 'MEERRKYQRVNVDLPAQYKFPPDSLSSFISTVVNISAEGVCFISQQQIRSGQDVELQVDLDTSEQVSFKEKDICQ' A
#
# COMPACT_ATOMS: atom_id res chain seq x y z
N MET A 1 -6.47 -18.76 -20.05
CA MET A 1 -6.47 -17.39 -19.50
C MET A 1 -5.02 -17.06 -19.25
N GLU A 2 -4.41 -16.23 -20.09
CA GLU A 2 -2.98 -15.88 -19.96
C GLU A 2 -2.76 -14.93 -18.78
N GLU A 3 -1.63 -15.10 -18.10
CA GLU A 3 -1.18 -14.22 -17.04
C GLU A 3 -0.93 -12.82 -17.62
N ARG A 4 -1.56 -11.81 -17.03
CA ARG A 4 -1.45 -10.40 -17.47
C ARG A 4 -0.40 -9.63 -16.66
N ARG A 5 0.07 -10.20 -15.56
CA ARG A 5 1.02 -9.54 -14.67
C ARG A 5 2.41 -9.48 -15.30
N LYS A 6 2.96 -8.28 -15.36
CA LYS A 6 4.34 -8.02 -15.82
C LYS A 6 5.39 -8.37 -14.75
N TYR A 7 5.03 -8.32 -13.48
CA TYR A 7 5.93 -8.61 -12.35
C TYR A 7 5.33 -9.64 -11.40
N GLN A 8 6.22 -10.43 -10.81
CA GLN A 8 5.88 -11.33 -9.72
C GLN A 8 5.50 -10.51 -8.48
N ARG A 9 4.46 -10.96 -7.79
CA ARG A 9 4.08 -10.46 -6.46
C ARG A 9 4.68 -11.38 -5.41
N VAL A 10 5.31 -10.78 -4.41
CA VAL A 10 5.78 -11.47 -3.21
C VAL A 10 4.69 -11.31 -2.16
N ASN A 11 4.17 -12.43 -1.66
CA ASN A 11 3.25 -12.41 -0.52
C ASN A 11 4.04 -12.07 0.74
N VAL A 12 3.53 -11.10 1.49
CA VAL A 12 4.15 -10.61 2.72
C VAL A 12 3.04 -10.40 3.76
N ASP A 13 3.41 -10.29 5.02
CA ASP A 13 2.52 -9.91 6.11
C ASP A 13 3.24 -8.84 6.93
N LEU A 14 3.28 -7.62 6.37
CA LEU A 14 4.07 -6.52 6.94
C LEU A 14 3.16 -5.48 7.58
N PRO A 15 3.48 -5.04 8.82
CA PRO A 15 2.74 -3.96 9.45
C PRO A 15 2.92 -2.67 8.66
N ALA A 16 1.82 -1.94 8.52
CA ALA A 16 1.81 -0.69 7.79
C ALA A 16 0.85 0.32 8.41
N GLN A 17 1.02 1.57 8.02
CA GLN A 17 0.08 2.64 8.31
C GLN A 17 -0.19 3.44 7.04
N TYR A 18 -1.42 3.91 6.85
CA TYR A 18 -1.76 4.78 5.74
C TYR A 18 -2.55 6.00 6.17
N LYS A 19 -2.51 7.04 5.34
CA LYS A 19 -3.27 8.29 5.53
C LYS A 19 -3.64 8.91 4.18
N PHE A 20 -4.59 9.84 4.22
CA PHE A 20 -5.07 10.56 3.04
C PHE A 20 -4.54 12.00 3.00
N PRO A 21 -3.49 12.31 2.24
CA PRO A 21 -3.01 13.69 2.11
C PRO A 21 -4.04 14.58 1.39
N PRO A 22 -3.97 15.92 1.55
CA PRO A 22 -3.05 16.65 2.43
C PRO A 22 -3.56 16.83 3.87
N ASP A 23 -4.87 16.64 4.12
CA ASP A 23 -5.53 17.12 5.35
C ASP A 23 -5.80 16.04 6.42
N SER A 24 -5.29 14.81 6.22
CA SER A 24 -5.49 13.74 7.21
C SER A 24 -4.53 13.88 8.40
N LEU A 25 -5.06 14.36 9.52
CA LEU A 25 -4.38 14.36 10.82
C LEU A 25 -4.26 12.94 11.43
N SER A 26 -5.08 12.00 10.99
CA SER A 26 -5.09 10.62 11.49
C SER A 26 -4.39 9.65 10.52
N SER A 27 -3.60 8.73 11.06
CA SER A 27 -3.15 7.53 10.34
C SER A 27 -4.03 6.33 10.73
N PHE A 28 -4.12 5.37 9.82
CA PHE A 28 -4.85 4.12 10.01
C PHE A 28 -3.87 2.96 9.97
N ILE A 29 -3.98 2.03 10.92
CA ILE A 29 -3.19 0.79 10.94
C ILE A 29 -3.67 -0.12 9.82
N SER A 30 -2.73 -0.78 9.17
CA SER A 30 -2.93 -1.63 8.00
C SER A 30 -1.92 -2.78 7.99
N THR A 31 -2.15 -3.72 7.09
CA THR A 31 -1.24 -4.82 6.78
C THR A 31 -1.03 -4.83 5.26
N VAL A 32 0.23 -4.84 4.83
CA VAL A 32 0.59 -5.12 3.44
C VAL A 32 0.59 -6.62 3.23
N VAL A 33 -0.16 -7.09 2.25
CA VAL A 33 -0.37 -8.52 1.98
C VAL A 33 0.43 -9.02 0.78
N ASN A 34 0.79 -8.13 -0.15
CA ASN A 34 1.75 -8.42 -1.21
C ASN A 34 2.40 -7.15 -1.76
N ILE A 35 3.62 -7.31 -2.27
CA ILE A 35 4.41 -6.26 -2.90
C ILE A 35 4.92 -6.77 -4.25
N SER A 36 5.01 -5.88 -5.22
CA SER A 36 5.71 -6.07 -6.50
C SER A 36 6.55 -4.84 -6.81
N ALA A 37 7.37 -4.93 -7.86
CA ALA A 37 8.22 -3.81 -8.28
C ALA A 37 7.44 -2.53 -8.66
N GLU A 38 6.18 -2.65 -9.05
CA GLU A 38 5.34 -1.53 -9.52
C GLU A 38 4.12 -1.29 -8.62
N GLY A 39 4.02 -1.93 -7.46
CA GLY A 39 2.86 -1.69 -6.61
C GLY A 39 2.76 -2.55 -5.37
N VAL A 40 1.92 -2.09 -4.46
CA VAL A 40 1.68 -2.66 -3.14
C VAL A 40 0.19 -2.90 -2.94
N CYS A 41 -0.14 -4.00 -2.26
CA CYS A 41 -1.50 -4.33 -1.86
C CYS A 41 -1.59 -4.36 -0.35
N PHE A 42 -2.53 -3.62 0.23
CA PHE A 42 -2.73 -3.52 1.67
C PHE A 42 -4.21 -3.58 2.05
N ILE A 43 -4.48 -3.90 3.32
CA ILE A 43 -5.84 -3.98 3.86
C ILE A 43 -6.25 -2.59 4.37
N SER A 44 -7.26 -2.00 3.73
CA SER A 44 -7.81 -0.72 4.19
C SER A 44 -8.99 -0.93 5.13
N GLN A 45 -9.04 -0.17 6.22
CA GLN A 45 -10.19 -0.09 7.12
C GLN A 45 -11.24 0.91 6.64
N GLN A 46 -10.87 1.75 5.67
CA GLN A 46 -11.72 2.80 5.09
C GLN A 46 -11.97 2.53 3.62
N GLN A 47 -13.11 2.95 3.10
CA GLN A 47 -13.35 2.87 1.67
C GLN A 47 -12.44 3.88 0.93
N ILE A 48 -11.57 3.37 0.08
CA ILE A 48 -10.69 4.19 -0.77
C ILE A 48 -11.34 4.32 -2.14
N ARG A 49 -11.47 5.55 -2.63
CA ARG A 49 -12.03 5.82 -3.97
C ARG A 49 -10.92 5.75 -5.01
N SER A 50 -11.23 5.29 -6.22
CA SER A 50 -10.28 5.37 -7.34
C SER A 50 -9.86 6.82 -7.60
N GLY A 51 -8.57 7.03 -7.86
CA GLY A 51 -7.96 8.35 -8.01
C GLY A 51 -7.73 9.12 -6.70
N GLN A 52 -7.97 8.50 -5.54
CA GLN A 52 -7.64 9.08 -4.25
C GLN A 52 -6.17 8.83 -3.91
N ASP A 53 -5.45 9.90 -3.57
CA ASP A 53 -4.06 9.81 -3.12
C ASP A 53 -4.00 9.16 -1.72
N VAL A 54 -3.04 8.25 -1.55
CA VAL A 54 -2.75 7.59 -0.28
C VAL A 54 -1.26 7.58 -0.03
N GLU A 55 -0.86 7.98 1.17
CA GLU A 55 0.50 7.74 1.65
C GLU A 55 0.49 6.48 2.50
N LEU A 56 1.32 5.49 2.13
CA LEU A 56 1.48 4.23 2.84
C LEU A 56 2.90 4.15 3.38
N GLN A 57 3.02 3.90 4.68
CA GLN A 57 4.27 3.62 5.38
C GLN A 57 4.29 2.15 5.77
N VAL A 58 5.34 1.43 5.37
CA VAL A 58 5.52 0.02 5.67
C VAL A 58 6.74 -0.14 6.56
N ASP A 59 6.56 -0.83 7.69
CA ASP A 59 7.65 -1.14 8.60
C ASP A 59 8.25 -2.48 8.18
N LEU A 60 9.55 -2.48 7.83
CA LEU A 60 10.29 -3.70 7.55
C LEU A 60 10.95 -4.17 8.86
N ASP A 61 10.89 -5.47 9.14
CA ASP A 61 11.45 -6.08 10.37
C ASP A 61 12.95 -5.76 10.60
N THR A 62 13.64 -5.26 9.58
CA THR A 62 15.03 -4.80 9.61
C THR A 62 15.19 -3.35 10.11
N SER A 63 14.37 -2.83 11.02
CA SER A 63 14.46 -1.42 11.48
C SER A 63 14.45 -0.36 10.36
N GLU A 64 14.07 -0.75 9.14
CA GLU A 64 14.04 0.08 7.95
C GLU A 64 12.59 0.41 7.62
N GLN A 65 12.33 1.66 7.22
CA GLN A 65 11.01 2.12 6.82
C GLN A 65 11.03 2.48 5.34
N VAL A 66 10.00 2.04 4.62
CA VAL A 66 9.79 2.41 3.21
C VAL A 66 8.47 3.15 3.07
N SER A 67 8.52 4.32 2.46
CA SER A 67 7.36 5.18 2.22
C SER A 67 6.98 5.15 0.75
N PHE A 68 5.73 4.79 0.47
CA PHE A 68 5.16 4.80 -0.88
C PHE A 68 4.20 5.98 -1.02
N LYS A 69 4.34 6.72 -2.13
CA LYS A 69 3.38 7.75 -2.55
C LYS A 69 2.92 7.41 -3.96
N GLU A 70 1.70 6.91 -4.08
CA GLU A 70 1.11 6.57 -5.38
C GLU A 70 -0.05 7.54 -5.67
N LYS A 71 -0.08 8.05 -6.90
CA LYS A 71 -1.29 8.64 -7.49
C LYS A 71 -1.92 7.54 -8.33
N ASP A 72 -3.17 7.20 -8.04
CA ASP A 72 -3.98 6.13 -8.66
C ASP A 72 -3.81 4.70 -8.06
N ILE A 73 -4.69 4.40 -7.09
CA ILE A 73 -4.94 3.02 -6.66
C ILE A 73 -5.92 2.36 -7.63
N CYS A 74 -5.45 1.37 -8.39
CA CYS A 74 -6.31 0.52 -9.22
C CYS A 74 -7.04 -0.54 -8.37
N GLN A 75 -8.33 -0.75 -8.68
CA GLN A 75 -9.19 -1.83 -8.17
C GLN A 75 -8.72 -3.21 -8.62
#